data_AF-A0A836Q947-F1
#
_entry.id   AF-A0A836Q947-F1
#
_cell.length_a   1.000
_cell.length_b   1.000
_cell.length_c   1.000
_cell.angle_alpha   90.00
_cell.angle_beta   90.00
_cell.angle_gamma   90.00
#
_symmetry.space_group_name_H-M   'P 1'
#
loop_
_entity.id
_entity.type
_entity.pdbx_description
1 polymer ?
#
loop_
_entity_poly.entity_id
_entity_poly.type
_entity_poly.pdbx_seq_one_letter_code
_entity_poly.pdbx_strand_id
1 'polypeptide(L)'
;MEIFTPKDKTYDIMRTEGAVPVKMWTRGVQLEEEARKQLSNITKMPFVFRWVAAMPDCHWGMGATVGSVIPTKKAIIPAGVGVDIGCGMVAARTSLRASDLPDDLASIRHAIEAAVPHGRTDNGGPNDRGAWKNAPKAVEDAWAGLAEGHKKIVDKHPKLARSNTITHLGSLGTGNHFIEICVDEDDAVWIMLHSGSRGIGNSIGKYFIELAKKDMQKWCIDVPDQDLAYLPEGTDNFNEYWKALMWAQKFAQTNRDVMLNSVIAALRKCKLPDFEITSEVVNCHHNLGRYVFTNI
;
A
#
# COMPACT_ATOMS: atom_id res chain seq x y z
N MET A 1 4.40 -23.55 20.27
CA MET A 1 3.59 -23.29 19.06
C MET A 1 3.35 -24.61 18.39
N GLU A 2 2.11 -24.90 18.03
CA GLU A 2 1.72 -26.15 17.34
C GLU A 2 1.20 -25.80 15.95
N ILE A 3 1.66 -26.52 14.93
CA ILE A 3 1.18 -26.38 13.55
C ILE A 3 0.56 -27.70 13.12
N PHE A 4 -0.68 -27.66 12.65
CA PHE A 4 -1.36 -28.83 12.11
C PHE A 4 -2.24 -28.49 10.92
N THR A 5 -2.52 -29.49 10.11
CA THR A 5 -3.37 -29.38 8.92
C THR A 5 -4.74 -29.98 9.22
N PRO A 6 -5.83 -29.18 9.25
CA PRO A 6 -7.17 -29.73 9.38
C PRO A 6 -7.56 -30.52 8.12
N LYS A 7 -8.29 -31.62 8.30
CA LYS A 7 -8.85 -32.40 7.20
C LYS A 7 -9.74 -31.51 6.31
N ASP A 8 -9.62 -31.67 5.01
CA ASP A 8 -10.39 -30.94 3.99
C ASP A 8 -10.24 -29.41 4.00
N LYS A 9 -9.10 -28.89 4.50
CA LYS A 9 -8.74 -27.47 4.44
C LYS A 9 -7.51 -27.21 3.59
N THR A 10 -7.52 -26.07 2.90
CA THR A 10 -6.43 -25.59 2.05
C THR A 10 -5.33 -24.85 2.83
N TYR A 11 -5.49 -24.68 4.13
CA TYR A 11 -4.58 -23.93 4.99
C TYR A 11 -4.18 -24.73 6.23
N ASP A 12 -3.02 -24.43 6.77
CA ASP A 12 -2.54 -24.95 8.05
C ASP A 12 -2.95 -24.02 9.19
N ILE A 13 -3.02 -24.55 10.41
CA ILE A 13 -3.35 -23.78 11.60
C ILE A 13 -2.13 -23.76 12.50
N MET A 14 -1.62 -22.55 12.79
CA MET A 14 -0.65 -22.33 13.86
C MET A 14 -1.37 -21.86 15.13
N ARG A 15 -1.15 -22.56 16.24
CA ARG A 15 -1.69 -22.22 17.56
C ARG A 15 -0.60 -21.78 18.52
N THR A 16 -0.92 -20.71 19.24
CA THR A 16 -0.18 -20.22 20.39
C THR A 16 -1.12 -20.26 21.59
N GLU A 17 -0.62 -20.76 22.72
CA GLU A 17 -1.40 -20.85 23.95
C GLU A 17 -1.90 -19.46 24.40
N GLY A 18 -3.17 -19.37 24.80
CA GLY A 18 -3.80 -18.11 25.21
C GLY A 18 -4.04 -17.09 24.09
N ALA A 19 -3.87 -17.47 22.82
CA ALA A 19 -3.98 -16.58 21.67
C ALA A 19 -4.99 -17.10 20.62
N VAL A 20 -5.45 -16.23 19.72
CA VAL A 20 -6.25 -16.67 18.57
C VAL A 20 -5.38 -17.45 17.57
N PRO A 21 -5.92 -18.38 16.77
CA PRO A 21 -5.12 -19.12 15.80
C PRO A 21 -4.67 -18.25 14.62
N VAL A 22 -3.60 -18.67 13.94
CA VAL A 22 -3.24 -18.21 12.59
C VAL A 22 -3.69 -19.25 11.57
N LYS A 23 -4.38 -18.83 10.51
CA LYS A 23 -4.62 -19.63 9.31
C LYS A 23 -3.55 -19.31 8.28
N MET A 24 -2.80 -20.31 7.84
CA MET A 24 -1.62 -20.14 7.00
C MET A 24 -1.81 -20.82 5.65
N TRP A 25 -1.72 -20.06 4.56
CA TRP A 25 -1.68 -20.57 3.18
C TRP A 25 -0.24 -20.69 2.67
N THR A 26 0.65 -21.23 3.50
CA THR A 26 2.11 -21.27 3.21
C THR A 26 2.60 -22.68 2.88
N ARG A 27 1.72 -23.58 2.42
CA ARG A 27 2.13 -24.95 2.05
C ARG A 27 3.07 -24.91 0.85
N GLY A 28 4.22 -25.55 0.98
CA GLY A 28 5.25 -25.54 -0.07
C GLY A 28 6.03 -24.22 -0.17
N VAL A 29 5.79 -23.26 0.74
CA VAL A 29 6.55 -22.00 0.81
C VAL A 29 7.19 -21.90 2.20
N GLN A 30 8.45 -21.48 2.24
CA GLN A 30 9.16 -21.31 3.50
C GLN A 30 8.66 -20.04 4.21
N LEU A 31 8.20 -20.20 5.45
CA LEU A 31 7.91 -19.08 6.34
C LEU A 31 9.00 -18.96 7.39
N GLU A 32 9.69 -17.83 7.42
CA GLU A 32 10.78 -17.51 8.33
C GLU A 32 10.35 -17.58 9.81
N GLU A 33 11.24 -18.02 10.69
CA GLU A 33 10.97 -18.12 12.13
C GLU A 33 10.63 -16.75 12.75
N GLU A 34 11.25 -15.67 12.28
CA GLU A 34 10.93 -14.31 12.74
C GLU A 34 9.51 -13.89 12.32
N ALA A 35 9.06 -14.26 11.12
CA ALA A 35 7.69 -14.04 10.68
C ALA A 35 6.68 -14.84 11.52
N ARG A 36 7.01 -16.10 11.85
CA ARG A 36 6.19 -16.93 12.77
C ARG A 36 6.07 -16.30 14.14
N LYS A 37 7.17 -15.75 14.69
CA LYS A 37 7.16 -15.03 15.97
C LYS A 37 6.30 -13.77 15.89
N GLN A 38 6.41 -12.97 14.82
CA GLN A 38 5.56 -11.80 14.62
C GLN A 38 4.07 -12.17 14.57
N LEU A 39 3.69 -13.19 13.79
CA LEU A 39 2.32 -13.70 13.74
C LEU A 39 1.84 -14.15 15.13
N SER A 40 2.67 -14.90 15.85
CA SER A 40 2.38 -15.34 17.22
C SER A 40 2.16 -14.16 18.17
N ASN A 41 2.98 -13.10 18.09
CA ASN A 41 2.82 -11.90 18.90
C ASN A 41 1.53 -11.16 18.54
N ILE A 42 1.19 -11.02 17.26
CA ILE A 42 -0.08 -10.42 16.81
C ILE A 42 -1.26 -11.18 17.42
N THR A 43 -1.25 -12.51 17.37
CA THR A 43 -2.39 -13.31 17.88
C THR A 43 -2.66 -13.18 19.38
N LYS A 44 -1.68 -12.73 20.17
CA LYS A 44 -1.82 -12.49 21.62
C LYS A 44 -2.53 -11.17 21.93
N MET A 45 -2.70 -10.30 20.93
CA MET A 45 -3.35 -9.01 21.14
C MET A 45 -4.85 -9.21 21.43
N PRO A 46 -5.39 -8.61 22.52
CA PRO A 46 -6.71 -8.97 23.06
C PRO A 46 -7.88 -8.58 22.16
N PHE A 47 -7.65 -7.69 21.20
CA PHE A 47 -8.66 -7.21 20.26
C PHE A 47 -8.61 -7.90 18.89
N VAL A 48 -7.66 -8.82 18.65
CA VAL A 48 -7.62 -9.56 17.37
C VAL A 48 -8.82 -10.50 17.29
N PHE A 49 -9.55 -10.41 16.19
CA PHE A 49 -10.84 -11.06 16.04
C PHE A 49 -10.73 -12.39 15.31
N ARG A 50 -11.05 -13.47 16.03
CA ARG A 50 -11.15 -14.88 15.60
C ARG A 50 -9.86 -15.55 15.10
N TRP A 51 -9.12 -14.96 14.16
CA TRP A 51 -7.86 -15.48 13.64
C TRP A 51 -7.09 -14.42 12.86
N VAL A 52 -5.77 -14.61 12.75
CA VAL A 52 -4.92 -13.92 11.76
C VAL A 52 -4.83 -14.81 10.51
N ALA A 53 -4.81 -14.23 9.31
CA ALA A 53 -4.52 -14.97 8.09
C ALA A 53 -3.13 -14.61 7.58
N ALA A 54 -2.30 -15.61 7.29
CA ALA A 54 -1.01 -15.47 6.64
C ALA A 54 -1.10 -16.03 5.21
N MET A 55 -0.81 -15.18 4.24
CA MET A 55 -0.85 -15.48 2.81
C MET A 55 0.42 -16.22 2.36
N PRO A 56 0.46 -16.83 1.16
CA PRO A 56 1.62 -17.58 0.69
C PRO A 56 2.92 -16.77 0.63
N ASP A 57 2.82 -15.46 0.43
CA ASP A 57 3.91 -14.49 0.37
C ASP A 57 4.25 -13.87 1.73
N CYS A 58 3.69 -14.41 2.83
CA CYS A 58 3.94 -13.90 4.17
C CYS A 58 5.42 -14.00 4.54
N HIS A 59 5.99 -12.89 5.02
CA HIS A 59 7.38 -12.81 5.46
C HIS A 59 7.53 -11.77 6.57
N TRP A 60 8.72 -11.70 7.17
CA TRP A 60 9.02 -10.73 8.21
C TRP A 60 8.88 -9.31 7.66
N GLY A 61 8.19 -8.44 8.40
CA GLY A 61 8.02 -7.04 8.04
C GLY A 61 8.47 -6.12 9.16
N MET A 62 8.83 -4.90 8.81
CA MET A 62 9.10 -3.85 9.79
C MET A 62 7.75 -3.40 10.38
N GLY A 63 7.48 -3.78 11.63
CA GLY A 63 6.17 -3.57 12.25
C GLY A 63 5.42 -4.87 12.50
N ALA A 64 4.62 -5.26 11.51
CA ALA A 64 3.95 -6.55 11.43
C ALA A 64 4.45 -7.32 10.20
N THR A 65 4.10 -8.61 10.10
CA THR A 65 4.39 -9.40 8.90
C THR A 65 3.75 -8.78 7.65
N VAL A 66 4.49 -8.78 6.55
CA VAL A 66 3.92 -8.55 5.22
C VAL A 66 3.12 -9.80 4.81
N GLY A 67 2.08 -9.64 3.98
CA GLY A 67 1.27 -10.77 3.52
C GLY A 67 0.35 -11.34 4.61
N SER A 68 -0.13 -10.52 5.55
CA SER A 68 -1.09 -10.95 6.56
C SER A 68 -2.35 -10.08 6.59
N VAL A 69 -3.44 -10.69 7.08
CA VAL A 69 -4.70 -9.99 7.38
C VAL A 69 -4.94 -10.13 8.87
N ILE A 70 -5.09 -8.98 9.54
CA ILE A 70 -5.26 -8.87 10.98
C ILE A 70 -6.62 -8.24 11.28
N PRO A 71 -7.69 -9.05 11.44
CA PRO A 71 -8.98 -8.53 11.86
C PRO A 71 -8.90 -8.06 13.31
N THR A 72 -9.36 -6.85 13.59
CA THR A 72 -9.38 -6.27 14.94
C THR A 72 -10.78 -5.80 15.32
N LYS A 73 -11.07 -5.81 16.63
CA LYS A 73 -12.26 -5.18 17.20
C LYS A 73 -11.87 -3.85 17.83
N LYS A 74 -12.46 -2.75 17.34
CA LYS A 74 -12.36 -1.43 17.97
C LYS A 74 -10.92 -0.96 18.24
N ALA A 75 -9.97 -1.35 17.38
CA ALA A 75 -8.56 -0.99 17.52
C ALA A 75 -7.88 -1.05 16.16
N ILE A 76 -6.87 -0.22 15.94
CA ILE A 76 -6.02 -0.31 14.74
C ILE A 76 -4.56 -0.35 15.19
N ILE A 77 -3.76 -1.25 14.59
CA ILE A 77 -2.31 -1.30 14.73
C ILE A 77 -1.72 -0.55 13.53
N PRO A 78 -1.20 0.69 13.67
CA PRO A 78 -0.71 1.45 12.53
C PRO A 78 0.43 0.75 11.78
N ALA A 79 1.32 0.06 12.50
CA ALA A 79 2.40 -0.73 11.90
C ALA A 79 1.88 -1.97 11.15
N GLY A 80 0.68 -2.45 11.49
CA GLY A 80 -0.01 -3.53 10.78
C GLY A 80 -0.57 -3.12 9.42
N VAL A 81 -0.84 -1.82 9.22
CA VAL A 81 -1.15 -1.25 7.89
C VAL A 81 0.12 -1.02 7.09
N GLY A 82 1.22 -0.69 7.77
CA GLY A 82 2.51 -0.35 7.17
C GLY A 82 2.66 1.13 6.88
N VAL A 83 3.88 1.52 6.51
CA VAL A 83 4.23 2.93 6.26
C VAL A 83 3.95 3.37 4.83
N ASP A 84 3.92 2.48 3.85
CA ASP A 84 3.47 2.81 2.50
C ASP A 84 1.97 2.56 2.37
N ILE A 85 1.20 3.44 3.02
CA ILE A 85 -0.26 3.35 3.11
C ILE A 85 -0.86 3.38 1.71
N GLY A 86 -1.77 2.46 1.41
CA GLY A 86 -2.42 2.38 0.11
C GLY A 86 -1.50 1.94 -1.03
N CYS A 87 -0.28 1.45 -0.75
CA CYS A 87 0.51 0.73 -1.75
C CYS A 87 -0.37 -0.34 -2.42
N GLY A 88 -0.26 -0.43 -3.74
CA GLY A 88 -1.28 -1.07 -4.54
C GLY A 88 -0.93 -1.19 -6.00
N MET A 89 -1.72 -1.99 -6.69
CA MET A 89 -1.54 -2.33 -8.09
C MET A 89 -2.65 -1.73 -8.94
N VAL A 90 -2.27 -1.33 -10.15
CA VAL A 90 -3.18 -1.13 -11.27
C VAL A 90 -2.83 -2.11 -12.38
N ALA A 91 -3.84 -2.75 -12.96
CA ALA A 91 -3.73 -3.50 -14.20
C ALA A 91 -4.84 -3.03 -15.13
N ALA A 92 -4.48 -2.54 -16.32
CA ALA A 92 -5.41 -2.07 -17.33
C ALA A 92 -5.13 -2.77 -18.66
N ARG A 93 -6.11 -3.54 -19.15
CA ARG A 93 -6.02 -4.21 -20.44
C ARG A 93 -6.30 -3.24 -21.58
N THR A 94 -5.45 -3.25 -22.59
CA THR A 94 -5.63 -2.48 -23.82
C THR A 94 -6.29 -3.34 -24.90
N SER A 95 -6.77 -2.72 -25.98
CA SER A 95 -7.21 -3.45 -27.19
C SER A 95 -6.04 -3.93 -28.06
N LEU A 96 -4.79 -3.64 -27.69
CA LEU A 96 -3.60 -4.07 -28.43
C LEU A 96 -3.28 -5.55 -28.18
N ARG A 97 -2.68 -6.17 -29.19
CA ARG A 97 -2.08 -7.50 -29.13
C ARG A 97 -0.56 -7.42 -29.13
N ALA A 98 0.10 -8.51 -28.74
CA ALA A 98 1.55 -8.63 -28.78
C ALA A 98 2.13 -8.28 -30.17
N SER A 99 1.42 -8.66 -31.24
CA SER A 99 1.80 -8.35 -32.63
C SER A 99 1.73 -6.86 -33.00
N ASP A 100 1.05 -6.03 -32.20
CA ASP A 100 0.98 -4.58 -32.40
C ASP A 100 2.16 -3.85 -31.77
N LEU A 101 2.92 -4.53 -30.90
CA LEU A 101 4.11 -3.97 -30.28
C LEU A 101 5.29 -4.01 -31.26
N PRO A 102 6.16 -3.00 -31.25
CA PRO A 102 7.40 -3.03 -32.02
C PRO A 102 8.38 -4.05 -31.44
N ASP A 103 9.29 -4.56 -32.28
CA ASP A 103 10.39 -5.45 -31.86
C ASP A 103 11.28 -4.82 -30.78
N ASP A 104 11.42 -3.48 -30.81
CA ASP A 104 12.16 -2.70 -29.81
C ASP A 104 11.23 -1.77 -29.01
N LEU A 105 11.12 -2.05 -27.70
CA LEU A 105 10.31 -1.30 -26.74
C LEU A 105 11.02 -0.09 -26.14
N ALA A 106 12.26 0.23 -26.53
CA ALA A 106 13.03 1.35 -25.96
C ALA A 106 12.29 2.69 -26.09
N SER A 107 11.65 2.95 -27.24
CA SER A 107 10.88 4.17 -27.46
C SER A 107 9.67 4.29 -26.53
N ILE A 108 8.99 3.16 -26.27
CA ILE A 108 7.85 3.06 -25.36
C ILE A 108 8.30 3.30 -23.92
N ARG A 109 9.37 2.61 -23.50
CA ARG A 109 9.97 2.80 -22.17
C ARG A 109 10.36 4.26 -21.94
N HIS A 110 11.07 4.91 -22.88
CA HIS A 110 11.46 6.30 -22.75
C HIS A 110 10.26 7.26 -22.68
N ALA A 111 9.19 6.98 -23.43
CA ALA A 111 7.97 7.78 -23.36
C ALA A 111 7.30 7.68 -21.97
N ILE A 112 7.26 6.49 -21.37
CA ILE A 112 6.74 6.27 -20.01
C ILE A 112 7.62 6.98 -18.98
N GLU A 113 8.95 6.81 -19.07
CA GLU A 113 9.93 7.44 -18.17
C GLU A 113 9.85 8.98 -18.21
N ALA A 114 9.59 9.55 -19.39
CA ALA A 114 9.38 11.00 -19.54
C ALA A 114 8.02 11.48 -19.00
N ALA A 115 7.00 10.63 -19.03
CA ALA A 115 5.64 10.96 -18.60
C ALA A 115 5.42 10.80 -17.09
N VAL A 116 6.18 9.94 -16.42
CA VAL A 116 6.04 9.64 -14.99
C VAL A 116 7.37 9.81 -14.26
N PRO A 117 7.49 10.76 -13.31
CA PRO A 117 8.66 10.90 -12.46
C PRO A 117 8.92 9.65 -11.63
N HIS A 118 10.17 9.20 -11.59
CA HIS A 118 10.58 7.96 -10.93
C HIS A 118 12.01 8.04 -10.42
N GLY A 119 12.36 7.15 -9.49
CA GLY A 119 13.71 7.07 -8.92
C GLY A 119 13.99 8.10 -7.83
N ARG A 120 15.25 8.15 -7.40
CA ARG A 120 15.80 9.17 -6.48
C ARG A 120 17.18 9.62 -6.95
N THR A 121 17.21 10.62 -7.81
CA THR A 121 18.46 11.06 -8.47
C THR A 121 19.26 12.05 -7.63
N ASP A 122 18.65 12.61 -6.59
CA ASP A 122 19.28 13.52 -5.62
C ASP A 122 18.98 13.08 -4.18
N ASN A 123 18.84 11.77 -3.94
CA ASN A 123 18.51 11.22 -2.63
C ASN A 123 17.27 11.87 -1.98
N GLY A 124 16.24 12.24 -2.74
CA GLY A 124 15.05 12.94 -2.25
C GLY A 124 15.26 14.43 -1.92
N GLY A 125 16.37 15.02 -2.39
CA GLY A 125 16.64 16.46 -2.34
C GLY A 125 15.82 17.26 -3.37
N PRO A 126 15.95 18.59 -3.36
CA PRO A 126 15.16 19.48 -4.23
C PRO A 126 15.37 19.27 -5.74
N ASN A 127 16.48 18.64 -6.16
CA ASN A 127 16.78 18.41 -7.57
C ASN A 127 16.36 17.01 -8.05
N ASP A 128 15.65 16.24 -7.23
CA ASP A 128 15.26 14.90 -7.57
C ASP A 128 14.32 14.87 -8.78
N ARG A 129 14.68 14.08 -9.80
CA ARG A 129 13.83 13.84 -10.98
C ARG A 129 12.68 12.87 -10.66
N GLY A 130 12.71 12.22 -9.50
CA GLY A 130 11.64 11.36 -8.99
C GLY A 130 10.39 12.09 -8.51
N ALA A 131 10.37 13.42 -8.62
CA ALA A 131 9.26 14.29 -8.26
C ALA A 131 9.08 15.40 -9.29
N TRP A 132 7.88 15.97 -9.35
CA TRP A 132 7.61 17.13 -10.19
C TRP A 132 8.29 18.37 -9.64
N LYS A 133 9.05 19.09 -10.48
CA LYS A 133 9.46 20.47 -10.19
C LYS A 133 8.26 21.43 -10.35
N ASN A 134 7.55 21.27 -11.46
CA ASN A 134 6.28 21.93 -11.76
C ASN A 134 5.26 20.84 -12.07
N ALA A 135 4.20 20.74 -11.27
CA ALA A 135 3.17 19.74 -11.46
C ALA A 135 2.39 20.04 -12.76
N PRO A 136 2.18 19.06 -13.66
CA PRO A 136 1.29 19.22 -14.80
C PRO A 136 -0.15 19.52 -14.35
N LYS A 137 -0.94 20.17 -15.21
CA LYS A 137 -2.32 20.55 -14.91
C LYS A 137 -3.19 19.40 -14.36
N ALA A 138 -3.06 18.20 -14.94
CA ALA A 138 -3.77 17.01 -14.46
C ALA A 138 -3.42 16.64 -13.00
N VAL A 139 -2.17 16.83 -12.60
CA VAL A 139 -1.71 16.61 -11.21
C VAL A 139 -2.25 17.72 -10.29
N GLU A 140 -2.25 18.97 -10.74
CA GLU A 140 -2.83 20.09 -9.99
C GLU A 140 -4.32 19.90 -9.73
N ASP A 141 -5.07 19.51 -10.75
CA ASP A 141 -6.52 19.27 -10.66
C ASP A 141 -6.82 18.08 -9.74
N ALA A 142 -6.05 17.00 -9.84
CA ALA A 142 -6.16 15.86 -8.93
C ALA A 142 -5.84 16.24 -7.48
N TRP A 143 -4.81 17.07 -7.27
CA TRP A 143 -4.44 17.56 -5.94
C TRP A 143 -5.52 18.47 -5.32
N ALA A 144 -6.21 19.28 -6.12
CA ALA A 144 -7.30 20.14 -5.63
C ALA A 144 -8.38 19.33 -4.89
N GLY A 145 -8.67 18.10 -5.35
CA GLY A 145 -9.59 17.18 -4.68
C GLY A 145 -9.07 16.55 -3.38
N LEU A 146 -7.78 16.69 -3.08
CA LEU A 146 -7.12 16.14 -1.90
C LEU A 146 -6.69 17.23 -0.90
N ALA A 147 -6.51 18.46 -1.37
CA ALA A 147 -5.87 19.56 -0.64
C ALA A 147 -6.59 19.92 0.67
N GLU A 148 -7.92 19.96 0.68
CA GLU A 148 -8.69 20.30 1.89
C GLU A 148 -8.51 19.24 2.99
N GLY A 149 -8.56 17.96 2.61
CA GLY A 149 -8.34 16.85 3.54
C GLY A 149 -6.92 16.86 4.11
N HIS A 150 -5.93 17.13 3.26
CA HIS A 150 -4.54 17.28 3.68
C HIS A 150 -4.38 18.43 4.68
N LYS A 151 -4.97 19.59 4.37
CA LYS A 151 -4.92 20.76 5.25
C LYS A 151 -5.51 20.45 6.63
N LYS A 152 -6.66 19.79 6.70
CA LYS A 152 -7.27 19.39 7.99
C LYS A 152 -6.34 18.48 8.82
N ILE A 153 -5.66 17.53 8.18
CA ILE A 153 -4.69 16.65 8.85
C ILE A 153 -3.50 17.46 9.38
N VAL A 154 -2.94 18.35 8.57
CA VAL A 154 -1.78 19.18 8.95
C VAL A 154 -2.12 20.20 10.04
N ASP A 155 -3.29 20.83 9.98
CA ASP A 155 -3.74 21.78 11.00
C ASP A 155 -3.84 21.09 12.38
N LYS A 156 -4.29 19.84 12.42
CA LYS A 156 -4.35 19.02 13.64
C LYS A 156 -3.00 18.45 14.04
N HIS A 157 -2.16 18.11 13.07
CA HIS A 157 -0.85 17.49 13.27
C HIS A 157 0.25 18.24 12.49
N PRO A 158 0.73 19.41 12.97
CA PRO A 158 1.65 20.27 12.23
C PRO A 158 2.98 19.61 11.85
N LYS A 159 3.39 18.55 12.56
CA LYS A 159 4.59 17.76 12.23
C LYS A 159 4.49 17.08 10.86
N LEU A 160 3.28 16.84 10.36
CA LEU A 160 3.03 16.27 9.03
C LEU A 160 3.15 17.31 7.90
N ALA A 161 3.23 18.62 8.19
CA ALA A 161 3.35 19.66 7.16
C ALA A 161 4.58 19.50 6.25
N ARG A 162 5.63 18.83 6.75
CA ARG A 162 6.90 18.62 6.04
C ARG A 162 6.87 17.45 5.06
N SER A 163 5.78 16.68 5.00
CA SER A 163 5.68 15.60 4.04
C SER A 163 5.55 16.13 2.62
N ASN A 164 6.09 15.38 1.66
CA ASN A 164 5.96 15.72 0.24
C ASN A 164 4.47 15.77 -0.17
N THR A 165 4.09 16.81 -0.90
CA THR A 165 2.68 17.13 -1.20
C THR A 165 2.38 16.87 -2.68
N ILE A 166 1.93 17.91 -3.40
CA ILE A 166 1.55 17.87 -4.81
C ILE A 166 2.65 17.36 -5.73
N THR A 167 3.92 17.64 -5.43
CA THR A 167 5.06 17.29 -6.30
C THR A 167 5.30 15.78 -6.40
N HIS A 168 4.75 15.00 -5.47
CA HIS A 168 4.84 13.54 -5.49
C HIS A 168 3.56 12.87 -6.01
N LEU A 169 2.48 13.64 -6.27
CA LEU A 169 1.28 13.10 -6.88
C LEU A 169 1.53 12.85 -8.37
N GLY A 170 1.14 11.68 -8.87
CA GLY A 170 1.48 11.20 -10.20
C GLY A 170 2.94 10.78 -10.36
N SER A 171 3.64 10.38 -9.28
CA SER A 171 5.01 9.86 -9.35
C SER A 171 5.13 8.42 -8.86
N LEU A 172 6.05 7.67 -9.47
CA LEU A 172 6.21 6.24 -9.25
C LEU A 172 6.90 5.95 -7.92
N GLY A 173 8.09 6.53 -7.76
CA GLY A 173 8.97 6.30 -6.64
C GLY A 173 10.12 5.34 -6.82
N THR A 174 10.42 4.64 -5.72
CA THR A 174 11.56 3.74 -5.53
C THR A 174 11.12 2.51 -4.77
N GLY A 175 12.03 1.54 -4.59
CA GLY A 175 11.72 0.27 -3.94
C GLY A 175 11.15 -0.70 -4.96
N ASN A 176 10.07 -1.39 -4.61
CA ASN A 176 9.39 -2.37 -5.47
C ASN A 176 8.34 -1.74 -6.40
N HIS A 177 8.32 -0.42 -6.56
CA HIS A 177 7.39 0.29 -7.43
C HIS A 177 7.86 0.26 -8.89
N PHE A 178 6.96 -0.06 -9.82
CA PHE A 178 7.26 -0.22 -11.24
C PHE A 178 6.09 0.18 -12.14
N ILE A 179 6.39 0.35 -13.42
CA ILE A 179 5.42 0.41 -14.52
C ILE A 179 5.92 -0.56 -15.57
N GLU A 180 5.07 -1.48 -16.00
CA GLU A 180 5.40 -2.52 -16.95
C GLU A 180 4.33 -2.60 -18.04
N ILE A 181 4.78 -2.92 -19.26
CA ILE A 181 3.91 -3.35 -20.35
C ILE A 181 4.03 -4.86 -20.40
N CYS A 182 2.92 -5.54 -20.13
CA CYS A 182 2.87 -7.00 -20.02
C CYS A 182 2.03 -7.57 -21.16
N VAL A 183 2.27 -8.83 -21.50
CA VAL A 183 1.44 -9.61 -22.42
C VAL A 183 0.90 -10.80 -21.63
N ASP A 184 -0.41 -11.04 -21.72
CA ASP A 184 -1.05 -12.21 -21.08
C ASP A 184 -0.95 -13.47 -21.96
N GLU A 185 -1.51 -14.58 -21.47
CA GLU A 185 -1.51 -15.88 -22.18
C GLU A 185 -2.34 -15.88 -23.48
N ASP A 186 -3.18 -14.86 -23.69
CA ASP A 186 -3.98 -14.65 -24.90
C ASP A 186 -3.36 -13.58 -25.82
N ASP A 187 -2.08 -13.24 -25.63
CA ASP A 187 -1.36 -12.20 -26.36
C ASP A 187 -1.95 -10.78 -26.21
N ALA A 188 -2.80 -10.52 -25.22
CA ALA A 188 -3.33 -9.17 -25.00
C ALA A 188 -2.34 -8.32 -24.19
N VAL A 189 -2.23 -7.04 -24.56
CA VAL A 189 -1.29 -6.11 -23.93
C VAL A 189 -1.93 -5.40 -22.74
N TRP A 190 -1.21 -5.40 -21.61
CA TRP A 190 -1.61 -4.79 -20.35
C TRP A 190 -0.63 -3.70 -19.94
N ILE A 191 -1.17 -2.68 -19.28
CA ILE A 191 -0.40 -1.71 -18.50
C ILE A 191 -0.50 -2.14 -17.04
N MET A 192 0.62 -2.53 -16.44
CA MET A 192 0.69 -2.85 -15.01
C MET A 192 1.49 -1.77 -14.28
N LEU A 193 0.98 -1.32 -13.15
CA LEU A 193 1.60 -0.27 -12.35
C LEU A 193 1.53 -0.61 -10.87
N HIS A 194 2.64 -0.41 -10.17
CA HIS A 194 2.77 -0.60 -8.73
C HIS A 194 3.22 0.69 -8.06
N SER A 195 2.37 1.28 -7.22
CA SER A 195 2.76 2.43 -6.39
C SER A 195 1.80 2.65 -5.22
N GLY A 196 2.23 3.48 -4.27
CA GLY A 196 1.50 3.83 -3.06
C GLY A 196 1.34 5.33 -2.84
N SER A 197 1.24 5.71 -1.57
CA SER A 197 1.04 7.10 -1.15
C SER A 197 2.35 7.88 -0.97
N ARG A 198 3.47 7.33 -1.47
CA ARG A 198 4.75 8.03 -1.54
C ARG A 198 5.23 8.48 -0.15
N GLY A 199 5.95 9.59 -0.07
CA GLY A 199 6.50 10.11 1.18
C GLY A 199 5.44 10.55 2.20
N ILE A 200 4.24 10.91 1.75
CA ILE A 200 3.18 11.37 2.65
C ILE A 200 2.56 10.24 3.47
N GLY A 201 2.29 9.08 2.87
CA GLY A 201 1.90 7.90 3.64
C GLY A 201 2.97 7.47 4.62
N ASN A 202 4.25 7.49 4.19
CA ASN A 202 5.36 7.14 5.06
C ASN A 202 5.43 8.04 6.30
N SER A 203 5.20 9.33 6.11
CA SER A 203 5.18 10.32 7.19
C SER A 203 3.99 10.09 8.13
N ILE A 204 2.79 9.87 7.59
CA ILE A 204 1.58 9.57 8.37
C ILE A 204 1.77 8.28 9.17
N GLY A 205 2.17 7.19 8.52
CA GLY A 205 2.39 5.89 9.15
C GLY A 205 3.38 5.99 10.31
N LYS A 206 4.59 6.52 10.06
CA LYS A 206 5.60 6.70 11.12
C LYS A 206 5.10 7.56 12.26
N TYR A 207 4.43 8.67 11.95
CA TYR A 207 3.93 9.59 12.98
C TYR A 207 2.92 8.92 13.92
N PHE A 208 1.94 8.19 13.37
CA PHE A 208 0.92 7.53 14.19
C PHE A 208 1.40 6.24 14.85
N ILE A 209 2.39 5.53 14.29
CA ILE A 209 3.10 4.45 14.99
C ILE A 209 3.73 5.00 16.28
N GLU A 210 4.46 6.12 16.18
CA GLU A 210 5.11 6.73 17.35
C GLU A 210 4.10 7.30 18.36
N LEU A 211 2.95 7.81 17.91
CA LEU A 211 1.86 8.19 18.82
C LEU A 211 1.27 6.97 19.55
N ALA A 212 1.03 5.88 18.84
CA ALA A 212 0.53 4.65 19.46
C ALA A 212 1.50 4.13 20.53
N LYS A 213 2.81 4.11 20.26
CA LYS A 213 3.85 3.72 21.24
C LYS A 213 3.82 4.61 22.49
N LYS A 214 3.66 5.93 22.31
CA LYS A 214 3.54 6.89 23.43
C LYS A 214 2.28 6.69 24.25
N ASP A 215 1.16 6.38 23.59
CA ASP A 215 -0.10 6.08 24.28
C ASP A 215 0.03 4.82 25.12
N MET A 216 0.66 3.75 24.59
CA MET A 216 0.93 2.52 25.35
C MET A 216 1.78 2.83 26.60
N GLN A 217 2.85 3.60 26.44
CA GLN A 217 3.70 4.02 27.56
C GLN A 217 2.93 4.84 28.60
N LYS A 218 2.12 5.81 28.15
CA LYS A 218 1.31 6.67 29.02
C LYS A 218 0.27 5.89 29.82
N TRP A 219 -0.30 4.84 29.23
CA TRP A 219 -1.31 3.99 29.86
C TRP A 219 -0.71 2.80 30.61
N CYS A 220 0.62 2.68 30.65
CA CYS A 220 1.33 1.54 31.24
C CYS A 220 0.85 0.19 30.70
N ILE A 221 0.60 0.13 29.39
CA ILE A 221 0.19 -1.09 28.69
C ILE A 221 1.42 -1.72 28.05
N ASP A 222 1.76 -2.93 28.50
CA ASP A 222 2.77 -3.76 27.85
C ASP A 222 2.17 -4.51 26.67
N VAL A 223 2.85 -4.43 25.53
CA VAL A 223 2.54 -5.18 24.32
C VAL A 223 3.64 -6.21 24.05
N PRO A 224 3.34 -7.36 23.42
CA PRO A 224 4.35 -8.40 23.14
C PRO A 224 5.51 -7.92 22.27
N ASP A 225 5.27 -6.88 21.46
CA ASP A 225 6.24 -6.19 20.65
C ASP A 225 5.80 -4.71 20.55
N GLN A 226 6.74 -3.76 20.64
CA GLN A 226 6.45 -2.33 20.57
C GLN A 226 5.82 -1.92 19.24
N ASP A 227 6.09 -2.66 18.17
CA ASP A 227 5.47 -2.42 16.87
C ASP A 227 3.99 -2.84 16.83
N LEU A 228 3.50 -3.58 17.83
CA LEU A 228 2.08 -3.87 18.02
C LEU A 228 1.34 -2.81 18.83
N ALA A 229 1.99 -1.68 19.12
CA ALA A 229 1.31 -0.51 19.66
C ALA A 229 0.11 -0.12 18.78
N TYR A 230 -1.01 0.18 19.43
CA TYR A 230 -2.29 0.31 18.76
C TYR A 230 -3.05 1.55 19.22
N LEU A 231 -4.03 1.95 18.41
CA LEU A 231 -4.95 3.03 18.69
C LEU A 231 -6.33 2.42 18.97
N PRO A 232 -6.89 2.56 20.18
CA PRO A 232 -8.24 2.10 20.49
C PRO A 232 -9.30 3.04 19.90
N GLU A 233 -10.37 2.48 19.34
CA GLU A 233 -11.53 3.24 18.87
C GLU A 233 -12.15 4.05 20.01
N GLY A 234 -12.58 5.28 19.68
CA GLY A 234 -13.09 6.24 20.66
C GLY A 234 -12.00 7.18 21.23
N THR A 235 -10.72 6.91 20.98
CA THR A 235 -9.64 7.85 21.30
C THR A 235 -9.46 8.90 20.20
N ASP A 236 -8.96 10.08 20.56
CA ASP A 236 -8.64 11.12 19.59
C ASP A 236 -7.59 10.64 18.57
N ASN A 237 -6.54 9.96 19.02
CA ASN A 237 -5.49 9.46 18.13
C ASN A 237 -6.03 8.43 17.13
N PHE A 238 -6.98 7.57 17.52
CA PHE A 238 -7.66 6.68 16.58
C PHE A 238 -8.44 7.46 15.52
N ASN A 239 -9.25 8.43 15.94
CA ASN A 239 -10.11 9.20 15.03
C ASN A 239 -9.28 9.99 14.01
N GLU A 240 -8.18 10.59 14.46
CA GLU A 240 -7.30 11.35 13.59
C GLU A 240 -6.45 10.45 12.69
N TYR A 241 -5.95 9.31 13.20
CA TYR A 241 -5.27 8.32 12.35
C TYR A 241 -6.20 7.77 11.28
N TRP A 242 -7.45 7.44 11.62
CA TRP A 242 -8.41 6.91 10.67
C TRP A 242 -8.67 7.90 9.52
N LYS A 243 -8.85 9.19 9.82
CA LYS A 243 -8.98 10.24 8.79
C LYS A 243 -7.72 10.31 7.91
N ALA A 244 -6.54 10.30 8.53
CA ALA A 244 -5.26 10.38 7.80
C ALA A 244 -5.00 9.14 6.93
N LEU A 245 -5.32 7.95 7.44
CA LEU A 245 -5.24 6.67 6.75
C LEU A 245 -6.15 6.65 5.52
N MET A 246 -7.43 7.00 5.70
CA MET A 246 -8.39 7.04 4.59
C MET A 246 -7.99 8.07 3.53
N TRP A 247 -7.47 9.23 3.95
CA TRP A 247 -6.95 10.23 3.04
C TRP A 247 -5.70 9.74 2.28
N ALA A 248 -4.75 9.09 2.96
CA ALA A 248 -3.54 8.56 2.33
C ALA A 248 -3.85 7.42 1.34
N GLN A 249 -4.82 6.56 1.65
CA GLN A 249 -5.32 5.55 0.70
C GLN A 249 -5.92 6.22 -0.54
N LYS A 250 -6.73 7.28 -0.35
CA LYS A 250 -7.28 8.05 -1.48
C LYS A 250 -6.18 8.73 -2.29
N PHE A 251 -5.17 9.30 -1.66
CA PHE A 251 -3.99 9.84 -2.33
C PHE A 251 -3.29 8.75 -3.16
N ALA A 252 -3.05 7.56 -2.61
CA ALA A 252 -2.41 6.47 -3.33
C ALA A 252 -3.22 6.01 -4.56
N GLN A 253 -4.54 5.90 -4.41
CA GLN A 253 -5.45 5.60 -5.51
C GLN A 253 -5.35 6.66 -6.61
N THR A 254 -5.51 7.95 -6.25
CA THR A 254 -5.40 9.07 -7.19
C THR A 254 -4.01 9.16 -7.83
N ASN A 255 -2.95 8.84 -7.09
CA ASN A 255 -1.59 8.76 -7.61
C ASN A 255 -1.51 7.75 -8.76
N ARG A 256 -2.06 6.54 -8.56
CA ARG A 256 -2.10 5.50 -9.61
C ARG A 256 -2.99 5.88 -10.78
N ASP A 257 -4.15 6.51 -10.54
CA ASP A 257 -5.06 6.95 -11.61
C ASP A 257 -4.39 8.01 -12.51
N VAL A 258 -3.71 8.99 -11.90
CA VAL A 258 -2.97 10.02 -12.62
C VAL A 258 -1.84 9.40 -13.43
N MET A 259 -1.05 8.48 -12.84
CA MET A 259 0.02 7.81 -13.58
C MET A 259 -0.50 6.94 -14.72
N LEU A 260 -1.58 6.17 -14.51
CA LEU A 260 -2.19 5.37 -15.56
C LEU A 260 -2.59 6.24 -16.75
N ASN A 261 -3.25 7.38 -16.50
CA ASN A 261 -3.63 8.33 -17.55
C ASN A 261 -2.41 8.92 -18.27
N SER A 262 -1.34 9.26 -17.53
CA SER A 262 -0.09 9.73 -18.12
C SER A 262 0.58 8.68 -19.00
N VAL A 263 0.58 7.41 -18.58
CA VAL A 263 1.12 6.28 -19.35
C VAL A 263 0.30 6.07 -20.62
N ILE A 264 -1.04 6.02 -20.53
CA ILE A 264 -1.91 5.89 -21.71
C ILE A 264 -1.65 7.02 -22.71
N ALA A 265 -1.57 8.27 -22.22
CA ALA A 265 -1.28 9.43 -23.07
C ALA A 265 0.13 9.38 -23.69
N ALA A 266 1.10 8.77 -23.02
CA ALA A 266 2.45 8.55 -23.55
C ALA A 266 2.45 7.47 -24.65
N LEU A 267 1.79 6.34 -24.40
CA LEU A 267 1.65 5.24 -25.36
C LEU A 267 0.95 5.68 -26.65
N ARG A 268 -0.08 6.52 -26.56
CA ARG A 268 -0.76 7.10 -27.73
C ARG A 268 0.14 7.99 -28.61
N LYS A 269 1.29 8.42 -28.10
CA LYS A 269 2.29 9.19 -28.88
C LYS A 269 3.37 8.30 -29.48
N CYS A 270 3.42 7.02 -29.09
CA CYS A 270 4.33 6.05 -29.67
C CYS A 270 3.79 5.54 -31.01
N LYS A 271 4.63 4.83 -31.77
CA LYS A 271 4.24 4.17 -33.03
C LYS A 271 3.46 2.89 -32.74
N LEU A 272 2.27 3.03 -32.21
CA LEU A 272 1.30 1.95 -31.97
C LEU A 272 0.04 2.24 -32.78
N PRO A 273 -0.74 1.20 -33.16
CA PRO A 273 -2.10 1.40 -33.64
C PRO A 273 -2.95 2.16 -32.61
N ASP A 274 -4.03 2.80 -33.07
CA ASP A 274 -5.03 3.34 -32.17
C ASP A 274 -5.59 2.24 -31.28
N PHE A 275 -5.72 2.53 -29.98
CA PHE A 275 -6.17 1.56 -29.00
C PHE A 275 -7.07 2.18 -27.92
N GLU A 276 -7.89 1.32 -27.35
CA GLU A 276 -8.76 1.62 -26.23
C GLU A 276 -8.29 0.88 -24.97
N ILE A 277 -8.67 1.40 -23.80
CA ILE A 277 -8.61 0.66 -22.54
C ILE A 277 -9.94 -0.06 -22.40
N THR A 278 -9.88 -1.37 -22.25
CA THR A 278 -11.08 -2.18 -22.07
C THR A 278 -11.70 -1.91 -20.70
N SER A 279 -12.88 -2.47 -20.43
CA SER A 279 -13.50 -2.39 -19.10
C SER A 279 -12.71 -3.11 -18.00
N GLU A 280 -11.70 -3.91 -18.35
CA GLU A 280 -10.88 -4.67 -17.41
C GLU A 280 -9.78 -3.78 -16.82
N VAL A 281 -10.17 -3.00 -15.81
CA VAL A 281 -9.26 -2.20 -14.99
C VAL A 281 -9.39 -2.61 -13.53
N VAL A 282 -8.31 -3.15 -12.98
CA VAL A 282 -8.18 -3.41 -11.54
C VAL A 282 -7.32 -2.30 -10.95
N ASN A 283 -7.80 -1.61 -9.92
CA ASN A 283 -7.01 -0.69 -9.12
C ASN A 283 -7.27 -0.97 -7.63
N CYS A 284 -6.32 -1.60 -6.95
CA CYS A 284 -6.50 -2.09 -5.59
C CYS A 284 -5.31 -1.76 -4.68
N HIS A 285 -5.57 -1.62 -3.39
CA HIS A 285 -4.54 -1.52 -2.36
C HIS A 285 -4.21 -2.92 -1.82
N HIS A 286 -2.95 -3.12 -1.42
CA HIS A 286 -2.49 -4.29 -0.65
C HIS A 286 -2.00 -3.91 0.75
N ASN A 287 -1.63 -2.64 0.98
CA ASN A 287 -1.42 -2.07 2.33
C ASN A 287 -2.60 -1.15 2.70
N LEU A 288 -3.56 -1.63 3.49
CA LEU A 288 -4.76 -0.83 3.79
C LEU A 288 -5.39 -1.16 5.14
N GLY A 289 -6.13 -0.20 5.69
CA GLY A 289 -7.14 -0.43 6.73
C GLY A 289 -8.54 -0.20 6.17
N ARG A 290 -9.47 -1.07 6.55
CA ARG A 290 -10.87 -0.98 6.15
C ARG A 290 -11.78 -1.29 7.33
N TYR A 291 -12.79 -0.46 7.52
CA TYR A 291 -13.86 -0.75 8.47
C TYR A 291 -14.80 -1.77 7.84
N VAL A 292 -15.07 -2.87 8.54
CA VAL A 292 -16.01 -3.89 8.10
C VAL A 292 -17.21 -3.82 9.03
N PHE A 293 -18.34 -3.32 8.52
CA PHE A 293 -19.62 -3.44 9.21
C PHE A 293 -20.02 -4.90 9.18
N THR A 294 -19.87 -5.57 10.31
CA THR A 294 -20.35 -6.94 10.47
C THR A 294 -21.42 -6.91 11.54
N ASN A 295 -22.61 -7.45 11.25
CA ASN A 295 -23.67 -7.66 12.24
C ASN A 295 -23.28 -8.85 13.14
N ILE A 296 -22.14 -8.77 13.85
CA ILE A 296 -21.64 -9.80 14.76
C ILE A 296 -21.84 -9.35 16.20
#